data_AF-A0A1G8X0K1-F1
#
_entry.id   AF-A0A1G8X0K1-F1
#
_cell.length_a   1.000
_cell.length_b   1.000
_cell.length_c   1.000
_cell.angle_alpha   90.00
_cell.angle_beta   90.00
_cell.angle_gamma   90.00
#
_symmetry.space_group_name_H-M   'P 1'
#
loop_
_entity.id
_entity.type
_entity.pdbx_description
1 polymer ?
#
loop_
_entity_poly.entity_id
_entity_poly.type
_entity_poly.pdbx_seq_one_letter_code
_entity_poly.pdbx_strand_id
1 'polypeptide(L)'
;MIMAQRKDIDAMRRSRDVDGLILALSDPEEIVRQTAAEALGLVGDERAIEPLARLKFLDPDAGVRRAASLAHTQVAARLAGQRAVGGLK
;
A
#
# COMPACT_ATOMS: atom_id res chain seq x y z
N MET A 1 12.66 -26.42 0.30
CA MET A 1 11.60 -25.90 1.21
C MET A 1 12.15 -24.63 1.84
N ILE A 2 11.92 -23.47 1.21
CA ILE A 2 12.65 -22.23 1.51
C ILE A 2 11.77 -21.36 2.41
N MET A 3 12.28 -21.10 3.61
CA MET A 3 12.02 -19.96 4.51
C MET A 3 10.79 -19.09 4.14
N ALA A 4 9.65 -19.34 4.78
CA ALA A 4 8.66 -18.29 4.98
C ALA A 4 9.29 -17.23 5.90
N GLN A 5 9.94 -16.21 5.31
CA GLN A 5 10.18 -14.96 6.05
C GLN A 5 8.83 -14.54 6.62
N ARG A 6 8.77 -14.29 7.94
CA ARG A 6 7.56 -13.74 8.57
C ARG A 6 7.17 -12.47 7.82
N LYS A 7 6.12 -12.55 7.01
CA LYS A 7 5.53 -11.40 6.31
C LYS A 7 4.70 -10.61 7.31
N ASP A 8 5.38 -9.98 8.27
CA ASP A 8 4.72 -9.16 9.28
C ASP A 8 4.43 -7.78 8.69
N ILE A 9 3.35 -7.71 7.90
CA ILE A 9 2.87 -6.49 7.26
C ILE A 9 2.58 -5.41 8.31
N ASP A 10 2.14 -5.81 9.50
CA ASP A 10 1.88 -4.89 10.60
C ASP A 10 3.18 -4.26 11.14
N ALA A 11 4.24 -5.04 11.28
CA ALA A 11 5.55 -4.51 11.65
C ALA A 11 6.07 -3.53 10.59
N MET A 12 6.01 -3.88 9.30
CA MET A 12 6.42 -3.00 8.20
C MET A 12 5.63 -1.68 8.20
N ARG A 13 4.32 -1.75 8.41
CA ARG A 13 3.47 -0.55 8.53
C ARG A 13 3.87 0.33 9.71
N ARG A 14 4.15 -0.26 10.88
CA ARG A 14 4.56 0.45 12.10
C ARG A 14 5.92 1.13 11.94
N SER A 15 6.88 0.46 11.30
CA SER A 15 8.20 1.04 10.99
C SER A 15 8.19 1.94 9.75
N ARG A 16 7.04 2.06 9.06
CA ARG A 16 6.90 2.78 7.78
C ARG A 16 7.87 2.26 6.70
N ASP A 17 8.10 0.95 6.67
CA ASP A 17 8.86 0.28 5.61
C ASP A 17 8.02 0.21 4.32
N VAL A 18 7.99 1.33 3.59
CA VAL A 18 7.19 1.47 2.37
C VAL A 18 7.69 0.54 1.27
N ASP A 19 9.00 0.35 1.15
CA ASP A 19 9.57 -0.48 0.08
C ASP A 19 9.26 -1.96 0.34
N GLY A 20 9.34 -2.41 1.60
CA GLY A 20 8.89 -3.75 2.01
C GLY A 20 7.40 -3.98 1.78
N LEU A 21 6.57 -2.98 2.08
CA LEU A 21 5.13 -3.05 1.80
C LEU A 21 4.82 -3.08 0.30
N ILE A 22 5.55 -2.32 -0.54
CA ILE A 22 5.40 -2.36 -2.01
C ILE A 22 5.79 -3.74 -2.54
N LEU A 23 6.88 -4.34 -2.03
CA LEU A 23 7.28 -5.69 -2.38
C LEU A 23 6.18 -6.72 -2.06
N ALA A 24 5.54 -6.58 -0.91
CA ALA A 24 4.45 -7.47 -0.48
C ALA A 24 3.19 -7.40 -1.36
N LEU A 25 3.02 -6.38 -2.22
CA LEU A 25 1.95 -6.34 -3.20
C LEU A 25 2.09 -7.37 -4.32
N SER A 26 3.23 -8.05 -4.44
CA SER A 26 3.47 -9.12 -5.42
C SER A 26 3.46 -10.51 -4.79
N ASP A 27 3.02 -10.62 -3.54
CA ASP A 27 3.01 -11.88 -2.81
C ASP A 27 2.08 -12.92 -3.44
N PRO A 28 2.43 -14.22 -3.47
CA PRO A 28 1.55 -15.25 -3.98
C PRO A 28 0.20 -15.33 -3.25
N GLU A 29 0.16 -15.03 -1.95
CA GLU A 29 -1.06 -15.07 -1.16
C GLU A 29 -1.85 -13.76 -1.28
N GLU A 30 -3.11 -13.86 -1.69
CA GLU A 30 -4.01 -12.71 -1.87
C GLU A 30 -4.22 -11.93 -0.57
N ILE A 31 -4.28 -12.63 0.57
CA ILE A 31 -4.42 -11.99 1.87
C ILE A 31 -3.22 -11.08 2.16
N VAL A 32 -2.00 -11.52 1.86
CA VAL A 32 -0.79 -10.71 2.05
C VAL A 32 -0.84 -9.47 1.15
N ARG A 33 -1.17 -9.63 -0.13
CA ARG A 33 -1.29 -8.50 -1.06
C ARG A 33 -2.36 -7.50 -0.60
N GLN A 34 -3.49 -7.99 -0.12
CA GLN A 34 -4.58 -7.16 0.40
C GLN A 34 -4.13 -6.36 1.63
N THR A 35 -3.54 -7.04 2.63
CA THR A 35 -3.07 -6.38 3.86
C THR A 35 -1.96 -5.37 3.56
N ALA A 36 -1.07 -5.66 2.61
CA ALA A 36 -0.04 -4.73 2.16
C ALA A 36 -0.64 -3.47 1.54
N ALA A 37 -1.66 -3.61 0.69
CA ALA A 37 -2.35 -2.48 0.08
C ALA A 37 -3.01 -1.59 1.15
N GLU A 38 -3.73 -2.18 2.11
CA GLU A 38 -4.34 -1.47 3.24
C GLU A 38 -3.28 -0.73 4.08
N ALA A 39 -2.17 -1.39 4.39
CA ALA A 39 -1.06 -0.81 5.14
C ALA A 39 -0.46 0.41 4.42
N LEU A 40 -0.24 0.34 3.10
CA LEU A 40 0.25 1.47 2.30
C LEU A 40 -0.72 2.67 2.33
N GLY A 41 -2.02 2.42 2.28
CA GLY A 41 -3.05 3.45 2.42
C GLY A 41 -2.97 4.20 3.76
N LEU A 42 -2.71 3.45 4.84
CA LEU A 42 -2.52 4.00 6.18
C LEU A 42 -1.20 4.77 6.32
N VAL A 43 -0.11 4.28 5.72
CA VAL A 43 1.20 4.95 5.74
C VAL A 43 1.15 6.28 4.99
N GLY A 44 0.42 6.33 3.86
CA GLY A 44 0.15 7.56 3.13
C GLY A 44 1.33 8.13 2.35
N ASP A 45 2.33 7.30 2.02
CA ASP A 45 3.53 7.71 1.29
C ASP A 45 3.27 7.74 -0.23
N GLU A 46 3.73 8.78 -0.92
CA GLU A 46 3.48 8.98 -2.36
C GLU A 46 4.07 7.87 -3.23
N ARG A 47 5.13 7.20 -2.77
CA ARG A 47 5.73 6.04 -3.48
C ARG A 47 4.73 4.91 -3.69
N ALA A 48 3.67 4.85 -2.89
CA ALA A 48 2.62 3.83 -3.01
C ALA A 48 1.62 4.09 -4.15
N ILE A 49 1.55 5.31 -4.71
CA ILE A 49 0.51 5.67 -5.69
C ILE A 49 0.56 4.76 -6.92
N GLU A 50 1.71 4.68 -7.59
CA GLU A 50 1.83 3.91 -8.84
C GLU A 50 1.66 2.40 -8.62
N PRO A 51 2.27 1.76 -7.60
CA PRO A 51 2.00 0.35 -7.29
C PRO A 51 0.53 0.06 -7.01
N LEU A 52 -0.15 0.89 -6.21
CA LEU A 52 -1.57 0.71 -5.89
C LEU A 52 -2.47 0.94 -7.11
N ALA A 53 -2.12 1.89 -7.98
CA ALA A 53 -2.85 2.14 -9.23
C ALA A 53 -2.82 0.90 -10.13
N ARG A 54 -1.66 0.25 -10.29
CA ARG A 54 -1.54 -0.99 -11.06
C ARG A 54 -2.33 -2.13 -10.42
N LEU A 55 -2.15 -2.34 -9.11
CA LEU A 55 -2.76 -3.45 -8.39
C LEU A 55 -4.30 -3.41 -8.46
N LYS A 56 -4.89 -2.21 -8.41
CA LYS A 56 -6.34 -1.98 -8.57
C LYS A 56 -6.93 -2.60 -9.85
N PHE A 57 -6.16 -2.69 -10.93
CA PHE A 57 -6.65 -3.17 -12.23
C PHE A 57 -6.13 -4.56 -12.60
N LEU A 58 -4.94 -4.91 -12.11
CA LEU A 58 -4.23 -6.10 -12.58
C LEU A 58 -4.32 -7.29 -11.63
N ASP A 59 -4.69 -7.09 -10.35
CA ASP A 59 -4.77 -8.21 -9.41
C ASP A 59 -5.92 -9.16 -9.78
N PRO A 60 -5.71 -10.49 -9.80
CA PRO A 60 -6.78 -11.45 -10.05
C PRO A 60 -7.87 -11.43 -8.97
N ASP A 61 -7.51 -11.12 -7.72
CA ASP A 61 -8.46 -11.14 -6.61
C ASP A 61 -9.25 -9.82 -6.48
N ALA A 62 -10.56 -9.93 -6.32
CA ALA A 62 -11.44 -8.76 -6.25
C ALA A 62 -11.31 -7.99 -4.92
N GLY A 63 -10.98 -8.67 -3.82
CA GLY A 63 -10.70 -8.08 -2.52
C GLY A 63 -9.44 -7.22 -2.58
N VAL A 64 -8.37 -7.77 -3.17
CA VAL A 64 -7.11 -7.04 -3.39
C VAL A 64 -7.33 -5.79 -4.26
N ARG A 65 -8.06 -5.91 -5.38
CA ARG A 65 -8.37 -4.74 -6.23
C ARG A 65 -9.13 -3.64 -5.48
N ARG A 66 -10.09 -4.01 -4.63
CA ARG A 66 -10.85 -3.07 -3.79
C ARG A 66 -9.95 -2.40 -2.75
N ALA A 67 -9.13 -3.16 -2.03
CA ALA A 67 -8.18 -2.63 -1.08
C ALA A 67 -7.21 -1.64 -1.73
N ALA A 68 -6.66 -1.99 -2.90
CA ALA A 68 -5.78 -1.11 -3.68
C ALA A 68 -6.46 0.21 -4.08
N SER A 69 -7.71 0.16 -4.54
CA SER A 69 -8.46 1.37 -4.91
C SER A 69 -8.71 2.30 -3.72
N LEU A 70 -9.07 1.73 -2.56
CA LEU A 70 -9.27 2.50 -1.33
C LEU A 70 -7.95 3.13 -0.87
N ALA A 71 -6.89 2.34 -0.78
CA ALA A 71 -5.57 2.79 -0.38
C ALA A 71 -5.05 3.90 -1.30
N HIS A 72 -5.16 3.75 -2.62
CA HIS A 72 -4.76 4.77 -3.58
C HIS A 72 -5.47 6.12 -3.33
N THR A 73 -6.78 6.06 -3.03
CA THR A 73 -7.57 7.26 -2.72
C THR A 73 -7.12 7.92 -1.42
N GLN A 74 -6.83 7.13 -0.39
CA GLN A 74 -6.32 7.62 0.89
C GLN A 74 -4.96 8.31 0.76
N VAL A 75 -4.02 7.71 0.01
CA VAL A 75 -2.70 8.30 -0.24
C VAL A 75 -2.86 9.62 -1.00
N ALA A 76 -3.63 9.63 -2.09
CA ALA A 76 -3.86 10.83 -2.89
C ALA A 76 -4.47 11.98 -2.07
N ALA A 77 -5.48 11.69 -1.25
CA ALA A 77 -6.12 12.68 -0.39
C ALA A 77 -5.15 13.25 0.66
N ARG A 78 -4.29 12.42 1.26
CA ARG A 78 -3.27 12.87 2.22
C ARG A 78 -2.24 13.80 1.58
N LEU A 79 -1.80 13.50 0.36
CA LEU A 79 -0.85 14.36 -0.36
C LEU A 79 -1.47 15.71 -0.74
N ALA A 80 -2.74 15.72 -1.16
CA ALA A 80 -3.48 16.95 -1.40
C ALA A 80 -3.59 17.80 -0.14
N GLY A 81 -3.91 17.18 1.01
CA GLY A 81 -3.96 17.85 2.31
C GLY A 81 -2.60 18.42 2.74
N GLN A 82 -1.50 17.70 2.55
CA GLN A 82 -0.16 18.16 2.90
C GLN A 82 0.29 19.37 2.06
N ARG A 83 -0.06 19.40 0.77
CA ARG A 83 0.25 20.53 -0.13
C ARG A 83 -0.51 21.81 0.24
N ALA A 84 -1.75 21.69 0.72
CA ALA A 84 -2.55 22.83 1.12
C ALA A 84 -1.96 23.59 2.34
N VAL A 85 -1.25 22.89 3.24
CA VAL A 85 -0.63 23.51 4.43
C VAL A 85 0.72 24.17 4.10
N GLY A 86 1.40 23.73 3.04
CA GLY A 86 2.73 24.23 2.66
C GLY A 86 2.74 25.52 1.81
N GLY A 87 1.61 25.93 1.24
CA GLY A 87 1.50 27.07 0.32
C GLY A 87 1.21 28.43 0.96
N LEU A 88 1.19 28.54 2.29
CA LEU A 88 0.84 29.76 3.04
C LEU A 88 2.06 30.53 3.58
N LYS A 89 3.20 30.51 2.88
CA LYS A 89 4.36 31.36 3.21
C LYS A 89 4.56 32.42 2.15
#